data_AF-A0A6A5H974-F1
#
_entry.id   AF-A0A6A5H974-F1
#
_cell.length_a   1.000
_cell.length_b   1.000
_cell.length_c   1.000
_cell.angle_alpha   90.00
_cell.angle_beta   90.00
_cell.angle_gamma   90.00
#
_symmetry.space_group_name_H-M   'P 1'
#
loop_
_entity.id
_entity.type
_entity.pdbx_description
1 polymer ?
#
loop_
_entity_poly.entity_id
_entity_poly.type
_entity_poly.pdbx_seq_one_letter_code
_entity_poly.pdbx_strand_id
1 'polypeptide(L)'
;MTSQDPYQLVAKWNVPVGTEVHNVILEHNISTGNKLLRVDGTVIVKQNSILTRVGDHEFPISNLKALLSIKCTDRGDWVHTLSINGMTFKDYKNGYYQNFTTWKPEIAGREFLITFEKHRSEVYVDGTNIRTTRRFVECGTSTIFHLHRAFCEIIEQGVGGRTAMTQTLSVDNTPVPVFKDKEDGVFIVKPTGAR
;
A
#
# COMPACT_ATOMS: atom_id res chain seq x y z
N MET A 1 -5.46 -22.69 -31.91
CA MET A 1 -6.33 -22.12 -30.86
C MET A 1 -5.40 -21.64 -29.75
N THR A 2 -5.10 -20.35 -29.72
CA THR A 2 -4.32 -19.75 -28.62
C THR A 2 -5.13 -19.90 -27.33
N SER A 3 -4.58 -20.56 -26.32
CA SER A 3 -5.20 -20.63 -25.01
C SER A 3 -5.33 -19.20 -24.49
N GLN A 4 -6.53 -18.63 -24.53
CA GLN A 4 -6.80 -17.37 -23.87
C GLN A 4 -6.49 -17.57 -22.39
N ASP A 5 -5.63 -16.74 -21.82
CA ASP A 5 -5.28 -16.82 -20.41
C ASP A 5 -6.57 -16.86 -19.57
N PRO A 6 -6.79 -17.90 -18.76
CA PRO A 6 -8.00 -17.99 -17.93
C PRO A 6 -8.08 -16.85 -16.90
N TYR A 7 -7.02 -16.07 -16.70
CA TYR A 7 -6.97 -14.96 -15.76
C TYR A 7 -6.45 -13.68 -16.44
N GLN A 8 -6.94 -12.52 -16.01
CA GLN A 8 -6.50 -11.21 -16.49
C GLN A 8 -6.30 -10.31 -15.28
N LEU A 9 -5.16 -9.65 -15.15
CA LEU A 9 -4.92 -8.70 -14.07
C LEU A 9 -5.95 -7.58 -14.12
N VAL A 10 -6.74 -7.43 -13.05
CA VAL A 10 -7.77 -6.38 -12.95
C VAL A 10 -7.48 -5.36 -11.86
N ALA A 11 -6.78 -5.77 -10.79
CA ALA A 11 -6.52 -4.88 -9.67
C ALA A 11 -5.26 -5.29 -8.91
N LYS A 12 -4.57 -4.26 -8.40
CA LYS A 12 -3.44 -4.42 -7.47
C LYS A 12 -3.58 -3.39 -6.36
N TRP A 13 -3.65 -3.85 -5.13
CA TRP A 13 -3.62 -3.00 -3.94
C TRP A 13 -2.34 -3.26 -3.15
N ASN A 14 -1.63 -2.18 -2.76
CA ASN A 14 -0.55 -2.27 -1.78
C ASN A 14 -1.11 -1.88 -0.42
N VAL A 15 -1.30 -2.87 0.46
CA VAL A 15 -1.91 -2.67 1.78
C VAL A 15 -0.80 -2.46 2.80
N PRO A 16 -0.58 -1.24 3.31
CA PRO A 16 0.44 -1.00 4.32
C PRO A 16 -0.05 -1.50 5.68
N VAL A 17 0.69 -2.40 6.34
CA VAL A 17 0.34 -2.95 7.66
C VAL A 17 1.52 -2.77 8.60
N GLY A 18 1.39 -1.88 9.57
CA GLY A 18 2.51 -1.47 10.41
C GLY A 18 3.65 -0.91 9.57
N THR A 19 4.75 -1.64 9.48
CA THR A 19 5.97 -1.21 8.76
C THR A 19 6.18 -1.96 7.45
N GLU A 20 5.30 -2.91 7.14
CA GLU A 20 5.32 -3.74 5.94
C GLU A 20 4.25 -3.30 4.95
N VAL A 21 4.36 -3.77 3.71
CA VAL A 21 3.39 -3.53 2.64
C VAL A 21 3.07 -4.85 1.96
N HIS A 22 1.81 -5.28 2.09
CA HIS A 22 1.33 -6.51 1.48
C HIS A 22 0.74 -6.24 0.08
N ASN A 23 1.11 -7.05 -0.90
CA ASN A 23 0.63 -6.95 -2.28
C ASN A 23 -0.60 -7.83 -2.47
N VAL A 24 -1.78 -7.23 -2.64
CA VAL A 24 -3.02 -7.92 -2.98
C VAL A 24 -3.23 -7.80 -4.49
N ILE A 25 -3.25 -8.93 -5.18
CA ILE A 25 -3.41 -9.00 -6.64
C ILE A 25 -4.66 -9.79 -6.97
N LEU A 26 -5.56 -9.18 -7.73
CA LEU A 26 -6.72 -9.86 -8.29
C LEU A 26 -6.58 -9.98 -9.79
N GLU A 27 -6.70 -11.21 -10.25
CA GLU A 27 -6.88 -11.53 -11.65
C GLU A 27 -8.30 -12.05 -11.83
N HIS A 28 -9.05 -11.49 -12.78
CA HIS A 28 -10.44 -11.83 -13.02
C HIS A 28 -10.74 -11.79 -14.52
N ASN A 29 -11.12 -12.94 -15.06
CA ASN A 29 -11.62 -13.04 -16.43
C ASN A 29 -13.15 -12.93 -16.39
N ILE A 30 -13.64 -11.76 -16.78
CA ILE A 30 -15.06 -11.38 -16.69
C ILE A 30 -15.97 -12.28 -17.55
N SER A 31 -15.50 -12.72 -18.72
CA SER A 31 -16.32 -13.53 -19.63
C SER A 31 -16.53 -14.94 -19.11
N THR A 32 -15.57 -15.49 -18.36
CA THR A 32 -15.65 -16.84 -17.77
C THR A 32 -16.08 -16.82 -16.29
N GLY A 33 -15.91 -15.69 -15.61
CA GLY A 33 -16.06 -15.57 -14.16
C GLY A 33 -14.90 -16.15 -13.35
N ASN A 34 -13.82 -16.58 -14.03
CA ASN A 34 -12.64 -17.12 -13.36
C ASN A 34 -11.92 -16.02 -12.59
N LYS A 35 -11.62 -16.26 -11.32
CA LYS A 35 -10.89 -15.32 -10.46
C LYS A 35 -9.81 -16.00 -9.65
N LEU A 36 -8.72 -15.26 -9.48
CA LEU A 36 -7.55 -15.64 -8.72
C LEU A 36 -7.10 -14.44 -7.89
N LEU A 37 -7.25 -14.56 -6.57
CA LEU A 37 -6.79 -13.57 -5.60
C LEU A 37 -5.52 -14.08 -4.94
N ARG A 38 -4.48 -13.23 -4.92
CA ARG A 38 -3.23 -13.51 -4.22
C ARG A 38 -2.90 -12.41 -3.23
N VAL A 39 -2.32 -12.80 -2.10
CA VAL A 39 -1.68 -11.90 -1.13
C VAL A 39 -0.23 -12.32 -1.01
N ASP A 40 0.69 -11.41 -1.35
CA ASP A 40 2.14 -11.68 -1.40
C ASP A 40 2.49 -12.94 -2.19
N GLY A 41 1.81 -13.13 -3.32
CA GLY A 41 1.97 -14.30 -4.20
C GLY A 41 1.23 -15.56 -3.75
N THR A 42 0.81 -15.65 -2.48
CA THR A 42 0.04 -16.77 -1.93
C THR A 42 -1.40 -16.72 -2.42
N VAL A 43 -1.91 -17.84 -2.96
CA VAL A 43 -3.30 -17.94 -3.46
C VAL A 43 -4.26 -17.98 -2.29
N ILE A 44 -5.18 -17.02 -2.24
CA ILE A 44 -6.25 -16.94 -1.23
C ILE A 44 -7.58 -17.43 -1.82
N VAL A 45 -7.91 -17.00 -3.03
CA VAL A 45 -9.11 -17.44 -3.75
C VAL A 45 -8.69 -17.94 -5.12
N LYS A 46 -9.19 -19.12 -5.49
CA LYS A 46 -9.15 -19.62 -6.86
C LYS A 46 -10.52 -20.20 -7.18
N GLN A 47 -11.27 -19.52 -8.04
CA GLN A 47 -12.61 -19.96 -8.41
C GLN A 47 -12.79 -19.91 -9.92
N ASN A 48 -13.28 -21.03 -10.46
CA ASN A 48 -13.52 -21.20 -11.89
C ASN A 48 -15.01 -21.49 -12.11
N SER A 49 -15.84 -20.44 -12.13
CA SER A 49 -17.28 -20.59 -12.34
C SER A 49 -17.94 -19.31 -12.81
N ILE A 50 -18.78 -19.45 -13.84
CA ILE A 50 -19.55 -18.36 -14.44
C ILE A 50 -20.70 -17.88 -13.55
N LEU A 51 -21.15 -18.69 -12.57
CA LEU A 51 -22.28 -18.38 -11.69
C LEU A 51 -21.90 -17.44 -10.53
N THR A 52 -20.61 -17.15 -10.35
CA THR A 52 -20.07 -16.45 -9.16
C THR A 52 -19.28 -15.19 -9.51
N ARG A 53 -19.64 -14.51 -10.60
CA ARG A 53 -18.88 -13.34 -11.09
C ARG A 53 -18.90 -12.16 -10.13
N VAL A 54 -20.00 -12.00 -9.40
CA VAL A 54 -20.16 -11.01 -8.35
C VAL A 54 -20.07 -11.68 -6.98
N GLY A 55 -19.73 -10.90 -5.97
CA GLY A 55 -19.73 -11.37 -4.59
C GLY A 55 -18.58 -10.82 -3.78
N ASP A 56 -18.66 -11.14 -2.50
CA ASP A 56 -17.82 -10.64 -1.43
C ASP A 56 -16.94 -11.78 -0.92
N HIS A 57 -15.65 -11.51 -0.77
CA HIS A 57 -14.65 -12.47 -0.33
C HIS A 57 -13.87 -11.87 0.83
N GLU A 58 -14.10 -12.39 2.03
CA GLU A 58 -13.35 -12.02 3.23
C GLU A 58 -12.07 -12.85 3.33
N PHE A 59 -10.96 -12.21 3.68
CA PHE A 59 -9.67 -12.86 3.90
C PHE A 59 -8.79 -12.07 4.86
N PRO A 60 -7.88 -12.73 5.58
CA PRO A 60 -6.94 -12.03 6.46
C PRO A 60 -5.76 -11.44 5.67
N ILE A 61 -5.25 -10.29 6.13
CA ILE A 61 -3.93 -9.76 5.77
C ILE A 61 -3.23 -9.44 7.08
N SER A 62 -2.25 -10.27 7.47
CA SER A 62 -1.63 -10.20 8.80
C SER A 62 -2.72 -10.20 9.89
N ASN A 63 -2.80 -9.15 10.72
CA ASN A 63 -3.80 -8.97 11.78
C ASN A 63 -5.09 -8.22 11.32
N LEU A 64 -5.25 -7.95 10.03
CA LEU A 64 -6.38 -7.19 9.49
C LEU A 64 -7.38 -8.09 8.79
N LYS A 65 -8.66 -7.69 8.84
CA LYS A 65 -9.74 -8.30 8.07
C LYS A 65 -9.92 -7.54 6.76
N ALA A 66 -9.63 -8.17 5.63
CA ALA A 66 -9.86 -7.61 4.31
C ALA A 66 -11.14 -8.19 3.68
N LEU A 67 -11.80 -7.38 2.86
CA LEU A 67 -12.97 -7.77 2.08
C LEU A 67 -12.79 -7.29 0.64
N LEU A 68 -12.69 -8.24 -0.28
CA LEU A 68 -12.79 -7.99 -1.72
C LEU A 68 -14.26 -8.04 -2.12
N SER A 69 -14.77 -6.97 -2.71
CA SER A 69 -16.10 -6.92 -3.31
C SER A 69 -16.01 -6.78 -4.82
N ILE A 70 -16.76 -7.63 -5.52
CA ILE A 70 -16.90 -7.58 -6.97
C ILE A 70 -18.38 -7.33 -7.31
N LYS A 71 -18.65 -6.21 -7.99
CA LYS A 71 -20.01 -5.80 -8.37
C LYS A 71 -20.08 -5.52 -9.86
N CYS A 72 -21.25 -5.74 -10.45
CA CYS A 72 -21.57 -5.26 -11.79
C CYS A 72 -22.56 -4.11 -11.65
N THR A 73 -22.27 -2.99 -12.31
CA THR A 73 -23.21 -1.86 -12.40
C THR A 73 -24.30 -2.13 -13.44
N ASP A 74 -25.37 -1.34 -13.41
CA ASP A 74 -26.44 -1.40 -14.41
C ASP A 74 -25.94 -1.08 -15.83
N ARG A 75 -24.81 -0.39 -15.96
CA ARG A 75 -24.14 -0.09 -17.23
C ARG A 75 -23.25 -1.23 -17.74
N GLY A 76 -23.15 -2.32 -16.99
CA GLY A 76 -22.31 -3.47 -17.31
C GLY A 76 -20.85 -3.34 -16.86
N ASP A 77 -20.45 -2.21 -16.26
CA ASP A 77 -19.09 -2.04 -15.71
C ASP A 77 -18.88 -2.92 -14.49
N TRP A 78 -17.72 -3.58 -14.41
CA TRP A 78 -17.31 -4.42 -13.29
C TRP A 78 -16.44 -3.62 -12.34
N VAL A 79 -16.85 -3.55 -11.08
CA VAL A 79 -16.21 -2.75 -10.04
C VAL A 79 -15.62 -3.68 -9.00
N HIS A 80 -14.33 -3.51 -8.74
CA HIS A 80 -13.57 -4.25 -7.76
C HIS A 80 -13.11 -3.29 -6.68
N THR A 81 -13.49 -3.56 -5.44
CA THR A 81 -13.10 -2.74 -4.30
C THR A 81 -12.49 -3.59 -3.21
N LEU A 82 -11.49 -3.04 -2.53
CA LEU A 82 -10.96 -3.60 -1.29
C LEU A 82 -11.44 -2.74 -0.11
N SER A 83 -11.87 -3.38 0.96
CA SER A 83 -12.10 -2.71 2.25
C SER A 83 -11.30 -3.41 3.35
N ILE A 84 -10.84 -2.65 4.33
CA ILE A 84 -9.97 -3.13 5.41
C ILE A 84 -10.61 -2.77 6.74
N ASN A 85 -10.88 -3.75 7.58
CA ASN A 85 -11.60 -3.61 8.86
C ASN A 85 -12.91 -2.81 8.73
N GLY A 86 -13.64 -3.02 7.63
CA GLY A 86 -14.90 -2.33 7.34
C GLY A 86 -14.77 -0.89 6.82
N MET A 87 -13.55 -0.38 6.66
CA MET A 87 -13.28 0.94 6.06
C MET A 87 -12.97 0.80 4.57
N THR A 88 -13.31 1.82 3.78
CA THR A 88 -12.85 1.91 2.39
C THR A 88 -11.31 1.88 2.35
N PHE A 89 -10.72 1.35 1.28
CA PHE A 89 -9.26 1.30 1.15
C PHE A 89 -8.61 2.69 1.27
N LYS A 90 -9.24 3.71 0.68
CA LYS A 90 -8.83 5.11 0.79
C LYS A 90 -8.82 5.60 2.24
N ASP A 91 -9.90 5.38 2.99
CA ASP A 91 -9.99 5.84 4.39
C ASP A 91 -9.01 5.09 5.28
N TYR A 92 -8.85 3.79 5.06
CA TYR A 92 -7.83 2.99 5.72
C TYR A 92 -6.42 3.56 5.51
N LYS A 93 -6.03 3.85 4.26
CA LYS A 93 -4.71 4.43 3.96
C LYS A 93 -4.55 5.83 4.54
N ASN A 94 -5.60 6.64 4.52
CA ASN A 94 -5.57 7.95 5.16
C ASN A 94 -5.28 7.82 6.66
N GLY A 95 -5.95 6.90 7.37
CA GLY A 95 -5.69 6.59 8.77
C GLY A 95 -4.28 6.05 9.02
N TYR A 96 -3.79 5.15 8.16
CA TYR A 96 -2.41 4.65 8.22
C TYR A 96 -1.39 5.79 8.16
N TYR A 97 -1.48 6.67 7.16
CA TYR A 97 -0.53 7.78 6.98
C TYR A 97 -0.66 8.91 8.02
N GLN A 98 -1.67 8.88 8.90
CA GLN A 98 -1.66 9.71 10.10
C GLN A 98 -0.63 9.24 11.12
N ASN A 99 -0.37 7.92 11.20
CA ASN A 99 0.54 7.32 12.19
C ASN A 99 1.94 7.06 11.61
N PHE A 100 2.06 6.91 10.30
CA PHE A 100 3.31 6.59 9.61
C PHE A 100 3.63 7.62 8.54
N THR A 101 4.91 7.94 8.38
CA THR A 101 5.44 8.68 7.21
C THR A 101 6.38 7.75 6.46
N THR A 102 6.23 7.64 5.15
CA THR A 102 7.04 6.72 4.34
C THR A 102 7.81 7.45 3.25
N TRP A 103 8.95 6.89 2.86
CA TRP A 103 9.78 7.34 1.74
C TRP A 103 10.29 6.15 0.95
N LYS A 104 10.61 6.40 -0.33
CA LYS A 104 11.19 5.42 -1.24
C LYS A 104 12.46 5.94 -1.93
N PRO A 105 13.56 6.15 -1.19
CA PRO A 105 14.81 6.55 -1.82
C PRO A 105 15.44 5.37 -2.58
N GLU A 106 16.11 5.69 -3.68
CA GLU A 106 17.06 4.78 -4.31
C GLU A 106 18.45 5.01 -3.69
N ILE A 107 19.02 3.98 -3.06
CA ILE A 107 20.32 4.03 -2.40
C ILE A 107 21.14 2.85 -2.91
N ALA A 108 22.36 3.11 -3.42
CA ALA A 108 23.23 2.09 -4.00
C ALA A 108 22.53 1.22 -5.08
N GLY A 109 21.68 1.82 -5.90
CA GLY A 109 20.97 1.15 -7.01
C GLY A 109 19.77 0.29 -6.58
N ARG A 110 19.32 0.40 -5.32
CA ARG A 110 18.14 -0.29 -4.80
C ARG A 110 17.15 0.69 -4.20
N GLU A 111 15.86 0.54 -4.51
CA GLU A 111 14.78 1.23 -3.81
C GLU A 111 14.55 0.59 -2.43
N PHE A 112 14.49 1.42 -1.39
CA PHE A 112 14.15 1.01 -0.02
C PHE A 112 12.82 1.60 0.39
N LEU A 113 12.02 0.88 1.19
CA LEU A 113 10.91 1.49 1.91
C LEU A 113 11.40 1.93 3.30
N ILE A 114 11.54 3.23 3.49
CA ILE A 114 11.82 3.81 4.81
C ILE A 114 10.50 4.25 5.42
N THR A 115 10.19 3.73 6.61
CA THR A 115 8.96 4.03 7.34
C THR A 115 9.31 4.62 8.70
N PHE A 116 8.75 5.78 9.01
CA PHE A 116 8.83 6.42 10.31
C PHE A 116 7.50 6.28 11.04
N GLU A 117 7.50 5.58 12.17
CA GLU A 117 6.35 5.47 13.06
C GLU A 117 6.32 6.67 14.02
N LYS A 118 5.34 7.55 13.86
CA LYS A 118 5.32 8.86 14.54
C LYS A 118 5.13 8.77 16.05
N HIS A 119 4.40 7.75 16.53
CA HIS A 119 4.12 7.64 17.97
C HIS A 119 5.35 7.17 18.76
N ARG A 120 6.10 6.20 18.24
CA ARG A 120 7.34 5.71 18.87
C ARG A 120 8.58 6.48 18.43
N SER A 121 8.45 7.30 17.39
CA SER A 121 9.54 7.94 16.66
C SER A 121 10.59 6.93 16.18
N GLU A 122 10.15 5.75 15.78
CA GLU A 122 11.02 4.65 15.34
C GLU A 122 11.15 4.61 13.82
N VAL A 123 12.32 4.20 13.34
CA VAL A 123 12.63 4.06 11.91
C VAL A 123 12.69 2.60 11.55
N TYR A 124 12.01 2.26 10.47
CA TYR A 124 12.00 0.95 9.87
C TYR A 124 12.46 1.04 8.42
N VAL A 125 13.21 0.03 7.98
CA VAL A 125 13.69 -0.10 6.61
C VAL A 125 13.28 -1.48 6.11
N ASP A 126 12.45 -1.49 5.06
CA ASP A 126 11.82 -2.68 4.51
C ASP A 126 11.18 -3.56 5.60
N GLY A 127 10.39 -2.94 6.48
CA GLY A 127 9.70 -3.61 7.59
C GLY A 127 10.56 -3.84 8.84
N THR A 128 11.89 -3.76 8.74
CA THR A 128 12.80 -4.07 9.85
C THR A 128 13.14 -2.82 10.66
N ASN A 129 12.97 -2.87 12.00
CA ASN A 129 13.38 -1.78 12.88
C ASN A 129 14.90 -1.61 12.86
N ILE A 130 15.39 -0.38 12.74
CA ILE A 130 16.83 -0.10 12.70
C ILE A 130 17.26 0.76 13.88
N ARG A 131 18.53 0.61 14.28
CA ARG A 131 19.15 1.48 15.26
C ARG A 131 19.38 2.86 14.67
N THR A 132 18.98 3.89 15.42
CA THR A 132 19.16 5.30 15.06
C THR A 132 19.87 6.06 16.16
N THR A 133 20.39 7.24 15.83
CA THR A 133 20.90 8.22 16.79
C THR A 133 19.99 9.43 16.77
N ARG A 134 19.41 9.79 17.92
CA ARG A 134 18.60 11.01 18.03
C ARG A 134 19.40 12.18 18.56
N ARG A 135 19.14 13.37 18.03
CA ARG A 135 19.70 14.66 18.46
C ARG A 135 18.59 15.70 18.51
N PHE A 136 18.56 16.47 19.59
CA PHE A 136 17.72 17.68 19.62
C PHE A 136 18.41 18.77 18.80
N VAL A 137 17.65 19.39 17.90
CA VAL A 137 18.09 20.50 17.06
C VAL A 137 17.18 21.70 17.31
N GLU A 138 17.61 22.89 16.92
CA GLU A 138 16.90 24.15 17.21
C GLU A 138 15.40 24.12 16.82
N CYS A 139 15.07 23.47 15.70
CA CYS A 139 13.71 23.40 15.17
C CYS A 139 12.97 22.08 15.47
N GLY A 140 13.55 21.16 16.26
CA GLY A 140 12.89 19.89 16.57
C GLY A 140 13.86 18.74 16.90
N THR A 141 13.60 17.55 16.34
CA THR A 141 14.42 16.35 16.58
C THR A 141 14.99 15.82 15.27
N SER A 142 16.29 15.59 15.24
CA SER A 142 16.99 14.89 14.17
C SER A 142 17.18 13.42 14.56
N THR A 143 16.83 12.52 13.65
CA THR A 143 17.03 11.07 13.77
C THR A 143 17.95 10.61 12.64
N ILE A 144 19.15 10.17 13.00
CA ILE A 144 20.24 9.86 12.08
C ILE A 144 20.46 8.36 12.00
N PHE A 145 20.68 7.84 10.80
CA PHE A 145 21.06 6.46 10.54
C PHE A 145 21.86 6.35 9.23
N HIS A 146 22.43 5.18 8.96
CA HIS A 146 23.16 4.93 7.71
C HIS A 146 22.56 3.72 7.00
N LEU A 147 22.40 3.82 5.67
CA LEU A 147 22.01 2.72 4.81
C LEU A 147 23.03 2.58 3.69
N HIS A 148 23.69 1.41 3.60
CA HIS A 148 24.70 1.15 2.55
C HIS A 148 25.75 2.28 2.43
N ARG A 149 26.18 2.83 3.57
CA ARG A 149 27.11 3.98 3.72
C ARG A 149 26.53 5.36 3.42
N ALA A 150 25.34 5.45 2.84
CA ALA A 150 24.64 6.72 2.70
C ALA A 150 24.23 7.24 4.08
N PHE A 151 24.41 8.53 4.31
CA PHE A 151 23.95 9.23 5.50
C PHE A 151 22.47 9.56 5.34
N CYS A 152 21.64 9.11 6.28
CA CYS A 152 20.21 9.38 6.28
C CYS A 152 19.84 10.18 7.52
N GLU A 153 19.04 11.23 7.33
CA GLU A 153 18.57 12.07 8.42
C GLU A 153 17.08 12.33 8.26
N ILE A 154 16.32 12.02 9.31
CA ILE A 154 14.92 12.40 9.44
C ILE A 154 14.83 13.56 10.42
N ILE A 155 14.24 14.65 9.98
CA ILE A 155 14.02 15.84 10.81
C ILE A 155 12.52 15.93 11.11
N GLU A 156 12.19 15.85 12.40
CA GLU A 156 10.86 16.12 12.91
C GLU A 156 10.78 17.55 13.42
N GLN A 157 9.89 18.37 12.86
CA GLN A 157 9.72 19.78 13.26
C GLN A 157 8.25 20.10 13.51
N GLY A 158 8.00 20.96 14.49
CA GLY A 158 6.67 21.51 14.72
C GLY A 158 6.32 22.54 13.66
N VAL A 159 5.07 22.52 13.18
CA VAL A 159 4.60 23.52 12.21
C VAL A 159 4.03 24.72 12.94
N GLY A 160 4.81 25.82 13.01
CA GLY A 160 4.31 27.16 13.33
C GLY A 160 3.37 27.27 14.55
N GLY A 161 3.77 26.70 15.70
CA GLY A 161 2.99 26.76 16.94
C GLY A 161 1.78 25.83 17.02
N ARG A 162 1.59 24.91 16.05
CA ARG A 162 0.56 23.87 16.07
C ARG A 162 1.11 22.58 16.67
N THR A 163 0.20 21.71 17.15
CA THR A 163 0.51 20.33 17.58
C THR A 163 0.92 19.40 16.43
N ALA A 164 0.78 19.84 15.17
CA ALA A 164 1.15 19.06 14.00
C ALA A 164 2.67 19.09 13.78
N MET A 165 3.28 17.91 13.73
CA MET A 165 4.69 17.71 13.38
C MET A 165 4.82 17.26 11.93
N THR A 166 5.84 17.77 11.24
CA THR A 166 6.24 17.31 9.91
C THR A 166 7.54 16.52 10.01
N GLN A 167 7.62 15.43 9.26
CA GLN A 167 8.83 14.66 9.08
C GLN A 167 9.36 14.83 7.66
N THR A 168 10.64 15.19 7.55
CA THR A 168 11.37 15.26 6.28
C THR A 168 12.55 14.30 6.32
N LEU A 169 12.80 13.59 5.23
CA LEU A 169 13.97 12.71 5.08
C LEU A 169 14.95 13.36 4.10
N SER A 170 16.24 13.28 4.40
CA SER A 170 17.32 13.49 3.44
C SER A 170 18.25 12.27 3.38
N VAL A 171 18.81 12.02 2.20
CA VAL A 171 19.87 11.02 1.96
C VAL A 171 21.05 11.74 1.34
N ASP A 172 22.21 11.70 1.99
CA ASP A 172 23.41 12.45 1.62
C ASP A 172 23.11 13.94 1.34
N ASN A 173 22.33 14.55 2.24
CA ASN A 173 21.82 15.93 2.15
C ASN A 173 20.83 16.22 1.00
N THR A 174 20.40 15.20 0.25
CA THR A 174 19.37 15.33 -0.79
C THR A 174 17.99 15.01 -0.20
N PRO A 175 17.03 15.94 -0.21
CA PRO A 175 15.68 15.68 0.29
C PRO A 175 14.97 14.57 -0.49
N VAL A 176 14.29 13.69 0.24
CA VAL A 176 13.48 12.61 -0.34
C VAL A 176 12.00 12.97 -0.19
N PRO A 177 11.21 12.97 -1.28
CA PRO A 177 9.78 13.22 -1.21
C PRO A 177 9.05 12.18 -0.35
N VAL A 178 8.11 12.63 0.48
CA VAL A 178 7.21 11.71 1.20
C VAL A 178 6.45 10.87 0.17
N PHE A 179 6.54 9.56 0.33
CA PHE A 179 5.80 8.60 -0.46
C PHE A 179 4.44 8.34 0.20
N LYS A 180 3.36 8.42 -0.58
CA LYS A 180 2.05 7.88 -0.23
C LYS A 180 1.50 7.19 -1.46
N ASP A 181 1.06 5.95 -1.32
CA ASP A 181 0.36 5.26 -2.39
C ASP A 181 -0.96 6.02 -2.68
N LYS A 182 -1.16 6.45 -3.93
CA LYS A 182 -2.30 7.27 -4.35
C LYS A 182 -3.53 6.45 -4.79
N GLU A 183 -3.41 5.12 -4.89
CA GLU A 183 -4.51 4.23 -5.33
C GLU A 183 -5.72 4.37 -4.39
N ASP A 184 -6.91 4.72 -4.88
CA ASP A 184 -8.08 4.85 -4.00
C ASP A 184 -8.73 3.50 -3.67
N GLY A 185 -8.30 2.45 -4.39
CA GLY A 185 -8.66 1.07 -4.18
C GLY A 185 -9.92 0.65 -4.92
N VAL A 186 -10.38 1.44 -5.89
CA VAL A 186 -11.50 1.12 -6.77
C VAL A 186 -10.98 0.87 -8.19
N PHE A 187 -11.13 -0.35 -8.67
CA PHE A 187 -10.78 -0.72 -10.04
C PHE A 187 -12.04 -0.98 -10.83
N ILE A 188 -12.10 -0.41 -12.05
CA ILE A 188 -13.27 -0.54 -12.93
C ILE A 188 -12.82 -1.17 -14.24
N VAL A 189 -13.42 -2.30 -14.59
CA VAL A 189 -13.23 -2.96 -15.88
C VAL A 189 -14.50 -2.84 -16.70
N LYS A 190 -14.38 -2.19 -17.85
CA LYS A 190 -15.49 -2.05 -18.79
C LYS A 190 -15.56 -3.27 -19.71
N PRO A 191 -16.75 -3.82 -19.99
CA PRO A 191 -16.89 -4.89 -20.96
C PRO A 191 -16.44 -4.39 -22.34
N THR A 192 -15.48 -5.09 -22.95
CA THR A 192 -15.07 -4.84 -24.33
C THR A 192 -16.13 -5.41 -25.26
N GLY A 193 -16.94 -4.53 -25.88
CA GLY A 193 -17.84 -4.92 -26.98
C GLY A 193 -19.34 -4.72 -26.79
N ALA A 194 -19.79 -3.66 -26.11
CA ALA A 194 -21.14 -3.15 -26.36
C ALA A 194 -21.09 -2.27 -27.62
N ARG A 195 -21.48 -2.84 -28.77
CA ARG A 195 -21.97 -2.07 -29.91
C ARG A 195 -23.44 -1.74 -29.66
#